data_AF-A0A351EYX7-F1
#
_entry.id   AF-A0A351EYX7-F1
#
_cell.length_a   1.000
_cell.length_b   1.000
_cell.length_c   1.000
_cell.angle_alpha   90.00
_cell.angle_beta   90.00
_cell.angle_gamma   90.00
#
_symmetry.space_group_name_H-M   'P 1'
#
loop_
_entity.id
_entity.type
_entity.pdbx_description
1 polymer ?
#
loop_
_entity_poly.entity_id
_entity_poly.type
_entity_poly.pdbx_seq_one_letter_code
_entity_poly.pdbx_strand_id
1 'polypeptide(L)'
;MGHSFPVLRAVVPDTTDARGTAEFYRQLLGYSYRRGDEPPTNGQSDSKGREWLVLVDAAGEPRMSFQQVRQLAPTTWPEPDVPRSANELCASTPH
;
A
#
# COMPACT_ATOMS: atom_id res chain seq x y z
N MET A 1 -15.60 -13.66 -29.31
CA MET A 1 -14.58 -12.62 -28.99
C MET A 1 -14.61 -12.45 -27.48
N GLY A 2 -13.61 -12.99 -26.78
CA GLY A 2 -13.56 -12.89 -25.33
C GLY A 2 -13.14 -11.48 -24.94
N HIS A 3 -14.06 -10.72 -24.36
CA HIS A 3 -13.67 -9.50 -23.67
C HIS A 3 -12.96 -9.92 -22.39
N SER A 4 -11.62 -9.93 -22.41
CA SER A 4 -10.84 -10.08 -21.20
C SER A 4 -10.92 -8.77 -20.43
N PHE A 5 -11.57 -8.80 -19.27
CA PHE A 5 -11.61 -7.67 -18.37
C PHE A 5 -10.25 -7.49 -17.67
N PRO A 6 -9.87 -6.26 -17.32
CA PRO A 6 -8.69 -6.03 -16.50
C PRO A 6 -8.86 -6.68 -15.12
N VAL A 7 -7.76 -7.22 -14.59
CA VAL A 7 -7.71 -7.79 -13.23
C VAL A 7 -7.07 -6.78 -12.30
N LEU A 8 -7.71 -6.50 -11.15
CA LEU A 8 -7.13 -5.66 -10.11
C LEU A 8 -5.83 -6.32 -9.61
N ARG A 9 -4.71 -5.61 -9.76
CA ARG A 9 -3.40 -6.11 -9.33
C ARG A 9 -3.15 -5.77 -7.87
N ALA A 10 -3.06 -4.48 -7.58
CA ALA A 10 -2.79 -3.98 -6.24
C ALA A 10 -3.52 -2.67 -6.02
N VAL A 11 -3.70 -2.35 -4.74
CA VAL A 11 -4.17 -1.05 -4.27
C VAL A 11 -2.98 -0.23 -3.76
N VAL A 12 -3.04 1.08 -3.97
CA VAL A 12 -1.95 2.00 -3.61
C VAL A 12 -2.44 3.09 -2.67
N PRO A 13 -2.49 2.86 -1.36
CA PRO A 13 -2.68 3.93 -0.38
C PRO A 13 -1.53 4.95 -0.34
N ASP A 14 -1.92 6.23 -0.30
CA ASP A 14 -1.04 7.34 0.08
C ASP A 14 -0.96 7.46 1.60
N THR A 15 0.24 7.61 2.15
CA THR A 15 0.44 7.75 3.60
C THR A 15 1.67 8.58 3.93
N THR A 16 1.62 9.30 5.05
CA THR A 16 2.79 10.01 5.59
C THR A 16 3.75 9.09 6.35
N ASP A 17 3.35 7.83 6.58
CA ASP A 17 4.19 6.80 7.18
C ASP A 17 4.01 5.47 6.44
N ALA A 18 4.60 5.36 5.25
CA ALA A 18 4.50 4.19 4.37
C ALA A 18 5.02 2.93 5.05
N ARG A 19 6.12 3.02 5.80
CA ARG A 19 6.69 1.86 6.51
C ARG A 19 5.80 1.33 7.61
N GLY A 20 5.33 2.15 8.55
CA GLY A 20 4.48 1.66 9.64
C GLY A 20 3.11 1.19 9.12
N THR A 21 2.56 1.87 8.11
CA THR A 21 1.34 1.41 7.43
C THR A 21 1.57 0.05 6.75
N ALA A 22 2.68 -0.13 6.02
CA ALA A 22 3.02 -1.40 5.40
C ALA A 22 3.23 -2.52 6.44
N GLU A 23 3.92 -2.25 7.56
CA GLU A 23 4.08 -3.23 8.65
C GLU A 23 2.75 -3.66 9.26
N PHE A 24 1.81 -2.72 9.42
CA PHE A 24 0.48 -3.01 9.90
C PHE A 24 -0.25 -3.98 8.96
N TYR A 25 -0.32 -3.67 7.67
CA TYR A 25 -0.99 -4.53 6.68
C TYR A 25 -0.26 -5.87 6.45
N ARG A 26 1.07 -5.89 6.55
CA ARG A 26 1.87 -7.11 6.49
C ARG A 26 1.44 -8.10 7.57
N GLN A 27 1.30 -7.62 8.82
CA GLN A 27 0.89 -8.44 9.95
C GLN A 27 -0.60 -8.78 9.91
N LEU A 28 -1.46 -7.82 9.52
CA LEU A 28 -2.91 -8.01 9.47
C LEU A 28 -3.33 -9.01 8.38
N LEU A 29 -2.73 -8.94 7.19
CA LEU A 29 -3.13 -9.72 6.02
C LEU A 29 -2.20 -10.92 5.74
N GLY A 30 -1.15 -11.10 6.54
CA GLY A 30 -0.19 -12.19 6.37
C GLY A 30 0.66 -12.07 5.09
N TYR A 31 0.85 -10.85 4.59
CA TYR A 31 1.67 -10.60 3.40
C TYR A 31 3.16 -10.55 3.72
N SER A 32 3.97 -10.59 2.67
CA SER A 32 5.43 -10.45 2.73
C SER A 32 5.89 -9.23 1.95
N TYR A 33 7.06 -8.68 2.27
CA TYR A 33 7.65 -7.67 1.40
C TYR A 33 8.08 -8.26 0.09
N ARG A 34 7.92 -7.48 -0.99
CA ARG A 34 8.64 -7.74 -2.22
C ARG A 34 10.15 -7.68 -1.93
N ARG A 35 10.91 -8.56 -2.56
CA ARG A 35 12.38 -8.64 -2.40
C ARG A 35 13.01 -7.25 -2.53
N GLY A 36 13.75 -6.83 -1.50
CA GLY A 36 14.45 -5.55 -1.48
C GLY A 36 13.63 -4.33 -1.04
N ASP A 37 12.36 -4.53 -0.66
CA ASP A 37 11.52 -3.56 0.07
C ASP A 37 11.46 -3.89 1.58
N GLU A 38 12.19 -4.92 2.00
CA GLU A 38 12.39 -5.31 3.40
C GLU A 38 12.99 -4.16 4.23
N PRO A 39 12.66 -4.09 5.53
CA PRO A 39 13.20 -3.05 6.40
C PRO A 39 14.74 -3.18 6.49
N PRO A 40 15.47 -2.06 6.55
CA PRO A 40 16.91 -2.09 6.69
C PRO A 40 17.30 -2.58 8.09
N THR A 41 18.50 -3.12 8.21
CA THR A 41 19.04 -3.56 9.50
C THR A 41 19.11 -2.39 10.49
N ASN A 42 18.78 -2.65 11.76
CA ASN A 42 18.64 -1.69 12.85
C ASN A 42 19.60 -0.48 12.77
N GLY A 43 19.03 0.70 12.58
CA GLY A 43 19.73 1.99 12.62
C GLY A 43 20.11 2.59 11.27
N GLN A 44 19.94 1.86 10.16
CA GLN A 44 20.16 2.41 8.83
C GLN A 44 18.95 3.21 8.33
N SER A 45 19.23 4.25 7.53
CA SER A 45 18.19 5.09 6.94
C SER A 45 17.34 4.29 5.96
N ASP A 46 16.04 4.20 6.22
CA ASP A 46 15.07 3.52 5.37
C ASP A 46 14.60 4.41 4.21
N SER A 47 15.53 4.79 3.32
CA SER A 47 15.22 5.68 2.20
C SER A 47 14.15 5.10 1.29
N LYS A 48 14.15 3.77 1.07
CA LYS A 48 13.13 3.07 0.27
C LYS A 48 11.76 3.06 0.91
N GLY A 49 11.69 2.79 2.22
CA GLY A 49 10.41 2.86 2.95
C GLY A 49 9.83 4.27 3.09
N ARG A 50 10.55 5.28 2.59
CA ARG A 50 10.10 6.67 2.48
C ARG A 50 9.79 7.09 1.04
N GLU A 51 9.72 6.15 0.09
CA GLU A 51 9.31 6.44 -1.28
C GLU A 51 8.19 5.50 -1.72
N TRP A 52 8.46 4.19 -1.72
CA TRP A 52 7.54 3.19 -2.23
C TRP A 52 7.80 1.81 -1.61
N LEU A 53 6.74 1.16 -1.13
CA LEU A 53 6.82 -0.20 -0.59
C LEU A 53 5.79 -1.10 -1.25
N VAL A 54 6.12 -2.38 -1.43
CA VAL A 54 5.19 -3.37 -2.01
C VAL A 54 5.08 -4.58 -1.09
N LEU A 55 3.85 -4.96 -0.79
CA LEU A 55 3.49 -6.22 -0.15
C LEU A 55 2.93 -7.19 -1.17
N VAL A 56 3.38 -8.44 -1.07
CA VAL A 56 3.02 -9.56 -1.93
C VAL A 56 2.33 -10.66 -1.12
N ASP A 57 1.44 -11.41 -1.78
CA ASP A 57 0.84 -12.61 -1.19
C ASP A 57 1.81 -13.81 -1.18
N ALA A 58 1.33 -14.96 -0.71
CA ALA A 58 2.11 -16.20 -0.65
C ALA A 58 2.58 -16.72 -2.04
N ALA A 59 1.91 -16.33 -3.13
CA ALA A 59 2.33 -16.63 -4.50
C ALA A 59 3.34 -15.60 -5.05
N GLY A 60 3.65 -14.55 -4.28
CA GLY A 60 4.55 -13.47 -4.69
C GLY A 60 3.87 -12.41 -5.55
N GLU A 61 2.54 -12.45 -5.71
CA GLU A 61 1.82 -11.43 -6.47
C GLU A 61 1.62 -10.16 -5.63
N PRO A 62 1.84 -8.96 -6.19
CA PRO A 62 1.67 -7.71 -5.46
C PRO A 62 0.19 -7.50 -5.13
N ARG A 63 -0.12 -7.21 -3.86
CA ARG A 63 -1.49 -6.95 -3.40
C ARG A 63 -1.68 -5.53 -2.88
N MET A 64 -0.65 -4.99 -2.24
CA MET A 64 -0.67 -3.61 -1.74
C MET A 64 0.65 -2.92 -2.04
N SER A 65 0.59 -1.66 -2.44
CA SER A 65 1.74 -0.77 -2.50
C SER A 65 1.49 0.47 -1.67
N PHE A 66 2.52 1.08 -1.11
CA PHE A 66 2.38 2.25 -0.23
C PHE A 66 3.23 3.37 -0.78
N GLN A 67 2.58 4.50 -1.06
CA GLN A 67 3.25 5.70 -1.52
C GLN A 67 3.47 6.65 -0.33
N GLN A 68 4.74 6.98 -0.07
CA GLN A 68 5.06 8.01 0.92
C GLN A 68 4.74 9.38 0.35
N VAL A 69 3.89 10.14 1.04
CA VAL A 69 3.64 11.55 0.74
C VAL A 69 4.11 12.42 1.90
N ARG A 70 4.57 13.63 1.61
CA ARG A 70 5.04 14.56 2.66
C ARG A 70 3.91 15.03 3.57
N GLN A 71 2.73 15.22 3.00
CA GLN A 71 1.53 15.67 3.69
C GLN A 71 0.33 15.00 3.03
N LEU A 72 -0.55 14.44 3.85
CA LEU A 72 -1.92 14.14 3.45
C LEU A 72 -2.75 15.38 3.79
N ALA A 73 -3.35 16.00 2.78
CA ALA A 73 -4.37 16.99 3.05
C ALA A 73 -5.53 16.29 3.78
N PRO A 74 -6.01 16.80 4.93
CA PRO A 74 -7.20 16.23 5.56
C PRO A 74 -8.33 16.23 4.53
N THR A 75 -9.06 15.12 4.46
CA THR A 75 -10.20 15.00 3.55
C THR A 75 -11.23 16.06 3.93
N THR A 76 -11.39 17.08 3.08
CA THR A 76 -12.38 18.16 3.23
C THR A 76 -13.72 17.74 2.66
N TRP A 77 -14.09 16.47 2.75
CA TRP A 77 -15.35 16.01 2.17
C TRP A 77 -16.53 16.84 2.69
N PRO A 78 -17.42 17.37 1.81
CA PRO A 78 -17.57 17.09 0.36
C PRO A 78 -16.95 18.14 -0.61
N GLU A 79 -16.02 18.99 -0.17
CA GLU A 79 -15.50 20.10 -0.98
C GLU A 79 -14.67 19.61 -2.20
N PRO A 80 -14.88 20.19 -3.41
CA PRO A 80 -14.35 19.67 -4.67
C PRO A 80 -12.88 20.01 -4.98
N ASP A 81 -12.22 20.86 -4.18
CA ASP A 81 -10.93 21.48 -4.53
C ASP A 81 -9.69 20.60 -4.29
N VAL A 82 -9.85 19.39 -3.72
CA VAL A 82 -8.71 18.52 -3.37
C VAL A 82 -8.74 17.22 -4.20
N PRO A 83 -7.63 16.85 -4.90
CA PRO A 83 -7.51 15.55 -5.57
C PRO A 83 -7.73 14.41 -4.58
N ARG A 84 -8.60 13.46 -4.94
CA ARG A 84 -9.07 12.38 -4.06
C ARG A 84 -8.21 11.12 -4.17
N SER A 85 -7.77 10.58 -3.03
CA SER A 85 -7.27 9.21 -2.91
C SER A 85 -8.41 8.28 -2.43
N ALA A 86 -8.41 7.02 -2.89
CA ALA A 86 -9.37 6.01 -2.44
C ALA A 86 -9.10 5.68 -0.97
N ASN A 87 -10.07 5.99 -0.09
CA ASN A 87 -9.96 5.86 1.36
C ASN A 87 -10.53 4.53 1.91
N GLU A 88 -11.20 3.73 1.08
CA GLU A 88 -11.89 2.51 1.53
C GLU A 88 -11.30 1.26 0.87
N LEU A 89 -10.71 0.40 1.70
CA LEU A 89 -10.21 -0.92 1.33
C LEU A 89 -11.05 -1.96 2.06
N CYS A 90 -11.89 -2.69 1.32
CA CYS A 90 -12.63 -3.83 1.87
C CYS A 90 -11.78 -5.10 1.76
N ALA A 91 -11.34 -5.64 2.90
CA ALA A 91 -10.73 -6.97 2.98
C ALA A 91 -11.75 -7.97 3.53
N SER A 92 -11.82 -9.15 2.92
CA SER A 92 -12.63 -10.28 3.39
C SER A 92 -11.70 -11.45 3.69
N THR A 93 -11.85 -12.11 4.83
CA THR A 93 -11.19 -13.39 5.09
C THR A 93 -11.90 -14.49 4.30
N PRO A 94 -11.20 -15.37 3.56
CA PRO A 94 -11.82 -16.56 3.02
C PRO A 94 -12.28 -17.46 4.18
N HIS A 95 -13.52 -17.92 4.11
CA HIS A 95 -14.11 -18.91 5.03
C HIS A 95 -13.61 -20.32 4.71
#